data_AF-A0A2H0UVJ3-F1
#
_entry.id   AF-A0A2H0UVJ3-F1
#
_cell.length_a   1.000
_cell.length_b   1.000
_cell.length_c   1.000
_cell.angle_alpha   90.00
_cell.angle_beta   90.00
_cell.angle_gamma   90.00
#
_symmetry.space_group_name_H-M   'P 1'
#
loop_
_entity.id
_entity.type
_entity.pdbx_description
1 polymer ?
#
loop_
_entity_poly.entity_id
_entity_poly.type
_entity_poly.pdbx_seq_one_letter_code
_entity_poly.pdbx_strand_id
1 'polypeptide(L)' 'IIWGKKDSFTPIKDAYLMKEKIKNSRLEVLPQNGHSLHLQCPEKLAPAIKNFINSTLLP' A
#
# COMPACT_ATOMS: atom_id res chain seq x y z
N ILE A 1 -0.80 -0.08 -4.71
CA ILE A 1 -1.12 -0.95 -3.56
C ILE A 1 -0.22 -0.50 -2.41
N ILE A 2 -0.78 -0.15 -1.26
CA ILE A 2 -0.03 0.21 -0.06
C ILE A 2 -0.46 -0.77 1.04
N TRP A 3 0.48 -1.39 1.74
CA TRP A 3 0.18 -2.50 2.63
C TRP A 3 1.03 -2.50 3.90
N GLY A 4 0.43 -2.85 5.05
CA GLY A 4 1.17 -3.06 6.30
C GLY A 4 1.75 -4.48 6.36
N LYS A 5 3.07 -4.64 6.55
CA LYS A 5 3.70 -5.98 6.59
C LYS A 5 3.15 -6.86 7.71
N LYS A 6 2.68 -6.26 8.82
CA LYS A 6 2.17 -6.94 10.01
C LYS A 6 0.63 -7.01 10.01
N ASP A 7 -0.01 -6.81 8.87
CA ASP A 7 -1.46 -6.94 8.75
C ASP A 7 -1.89 -8.40 9.00
N SER A 8 -2.66 -8.61 10.06
CA SER A 8 -3.20 -9.91 10.45
C SER A 8 -4.58 -10.21 9.87
N PHE A 9 -5.29 -9.20 9.36
CA PHE A 9 -6.62 -9.35 8.76
C PHE A 9 -6.50 -9.70 7.27
N THR A 10 -5.60 -9.02 6.58
CA THR A 10 -5.27 -9.27 5.17
C THR A 10 -3.76 -9.48 5.05
N PRO A 11 -3.26 -10.72 5.19
CA PRO A 11 -1.83 -11.02 5.27
C PRO A 11 -1.04 -10.54 4.06
N ILE A 12 0.25 -10.25 4.25
CA ILE A 12 1.13 -9.67 3.21
C ILE A 12 1.18 -10.45 1.88
N LYS A 13 0.90 -11.77 1.92
CA LYS A 13 0.77 -12.61 0.71
C LYS A 13 -0.33 -12.11 -0.24
N ASP A 14 -1.39 -11.53 0.28
CA ASP A 14 -2.51 -11.01 -0.52
C ASP A 14 -2.05 -9.75 -1.28
N ALA A 15 -1.21 -8.91 -0.65
CA ALA A 15 -0.59 -7.76 -1.32
C ALA A 15 0.29 -8.18 -2.50
N TYR A 16 1.07 -9.24 -2.33
CA TYR A 16 1.91 -9.82 -3.39
C TYR A 16 1.06 -10.43 -4.51
N LEU A 17 0.00 -11.16 -4.16
CA LEU A 17 -0.96 -11.69 -5.13
C LEU A 17 -1.60 -10.56 -5.95
N MET A 18 -2.01 -9.47 -5.30
CA MET A 18 -2.55 -8.30 -6.00
C MET A 18 -1.52 -7.66 -6.93
N LYS A 19 -0.25 -7.55 -6.51
CA LYS A 19 0.83 -7.01 -7.35
C LYS A 19 1.08 -7.88 -8.59
N GLU A 20 0.94 -9.19 -8.45
CA GLU A 20 1.07 -10.16 -9.54
C GLU A 20 -0.10 -10.06 -10.53
N LYS A 21 -1.35 -10.00 -10.02
CA LYS A 21 -2.56 -10.05 -10.86
C LYS A 21 -2.94 -8.70 -11.47
N ILE A 22 -2.65 -7.59 -10.79
CA ILE A 22 -2.99 -6.25 -11.28
C ILE A 22 -1.83 -5.74 -12.14
N LYS A 23 -1.99 -5.77 -13.46
CA LYS A 23 -1.02 -5.20 -14.42
C LYS A 23 -0.78 -3.71 -14.14
N ASN A 24 0.44 -3.24 -14.39
CA ASN A 24 0.87 -1.85 -14.16
C ASN A 24 0.67 -1.34 -12.71
N SER A 25 0.47 -2.24 -11.74
CA SER A 25 0.43 -1.87 -10.33
C SER A 25 1.84 -1.70 -9.76
N ARG A 26 1.94 -0.87 -8.72
CA ARG A 26 3.08 -0.85 -7.78
C ARG A 26 2.62 -1.28 -6.39
N LEU A 27 3.54 -1.87 -5.62
CA LEU A 27 3.33 -2.27 -4.23
C LEU A 27 4.33 -1.54 -3.34
N GLU A 28 3.81 -0.83 -2.34
CA GLU A 28 4.57 -0.20 -1.28
C GLU A 28 4.22 -0.87 0.05
N VAL A 29 5.24 -1.41 0.73
CA VAL A 29 5.06 -2.16 1.98
C VAL A 29 5.61 -1.35 3.15
N LEU A 30 4.78 -1.13 4.16
CA LEU A 30 5.14 -0.47 5.41
C LEU A 30 5.54 -1.55 6.45
N PRO A 31 6.85 -1.73 6.73
CA PRO A 31 7.35 -2.93 7.40
C PRO A 31 6.93 -3.05 8.87
N GLN A 32 6.59 -1.93 9.53
CA GLN A 32 6.27 -1.89 10.95
C GLN A 32 4.77 -1.79 11.26
N ASN A 33 3.92 -1.70 10.24
CA ASN A 33 2.51 -1.37 10.39
C ASN A 33 1.58 -2.57 10.09
N GLY A 34 0.41 -2.56 10.72
CA GLY A 34 -0.67 -3.53 10.51
C GLY A 34 -1.76 -3.02 9.57
N HIS A 35 -3.00 -3.49 9.78
CA HIS A 35 -4.13 -3.19 8.90
C HIS A 35 -4.53 -1.70 8.87
N SER A 36 -4.66 -1.08 10.04
CA SER A 36 -5.22 0.27 10.20
C SER A 36 -4.20 1.38 9.94
N LEU A 37 -3.61 1.41 8.74
CA LEU A 37 -2.56 2.36 8.35
C LEU A 37 -2.96 3.83 8.55
N HIS A 38 -4.23 4.17 8.33
CA HIS A 38 -4.75 5.52 8.48
C HIS A 38 -4.78 6.01 9.94
N LEU A 39 -4.80 5.09 10.91
CA LEU A 39 -4.68 5.42 12.34
C LEU A 39 -3.23 5.34 12.82
N GLN A 40 -2.47 4.35 12.33
CA GLN A 40 -1.12 4.07 12.83
C GLN A 40 -0.04 4.98 12.24
N CYS A 41 -0.20 5.39 10.98
CA CYS A 41 0.79 6.22 10.29
C CYS A 41 0.13 7.11 9.20
N PRO A 42 -0.86 7.94 9.55
CA PRO A 42 -1.50 8.85 8.61
C PRO A 42 -0.50 9.76 7.88
N GLU A 43 0.57 10.17 8.55
CA GLU A 43 1.64 11.02 8.04
C GLU A 43 2.47 10.35 6.94
N LYS A 44 2.48 9.00 6.89
CA LYS A 44 3.11 8.23 5.81
C LYS A 44 2.10 7.85 4.74
N LEU A 45 0.89 7.44 5.16
CA LEU A 45 -0.14 6.96 4.27
C LEU A 45 -0.65 8.06 3.32
N ALA A 46 -0.96 9.25 3.84
CA ALA A 46 -1.54 10.32 3.03
C ALA A 46 -0.59 10.81 1.92
N PRO A 47 0.71 11.05 2.17
CA PRO A 47 1.66 11.36 1.10
C PRO A 47 1.83 10.22 0.09
N ALA A 48 1.88 8.96 0.55
CA ALA A 48 1.99 7.81 -0.36
C ALA A 48 0.79 7.72 -1.32
N ILE A 49 -0.43 7.99 -0.84
CA ILE A 49 -1.63 8.07 -1.69
C ILE A 49 -1.54 9.23 -2.69
N LYS A 50 -1.13 10.43 -2.25
CA LYS A 50 -0.97 11.58 -3.16
C LYS A 50 0.07 11.32 -4.24
N ASN A 51 1.23 10.80 -3.87
CA ASN A 51 2.28 10.40 -4.80
C ASN A 51 1.76 9.32 -5.77
N PHE A 52 0.94 8.39 -5.27
CA PHE A 52 0.34 7.36 -6.10
C PHE A 52 -0.57 7.99 -7.18
N ILE A 53 -1.45 8.90 -6.80
CA ILE A 53 -2.37 9.57 -7.72
C ILE A 53 -1.59 10.39 -8.76
N ASN A 54 -0.65 11.23 -8.32
CA ASN A 54 0.11 12.12 -9.20
C ASN A 54 0.96 11.36 -10.23
N SER A 55 1.57 10.23 -9.84
CA SER A 55 2.37 9.40 -10.75
C SER A 55 1.56 8.54 -11.71
N THR A 56 0.23 8.54 -11.59
CA THR A 56 -0.68 7.76 -12.46
C THR A 56 -1.53 8.68 -13.35
N LEU A 57 -1.63 9.97 -13.03
CA LEU A 57 -2.40 10.97 -13.78
C LEU A 57 -1.60 11.73 -14.85
N LEU A 58 -0.30 11.45 -14.99
CA LEU A 58 0.51 12.01 -16.07
C LEU A 58 0.80 10.90 -17.10
N PRO A 59 0.38 11.06 -18.36
CA PRO A 59 0.75 10.16 -19.45
C PRO A 59 2.25 10.20 -19.76
#